data_AF-A0A2R3Z545-F1
#
_entry.id   AF-A0A2R3Z545-F1
#
_cell.length_a   1.000
_cell.length_b   1.000
_cell.length_c   1.000
_cell.angle_alpha   90.00
_cell.angle_beta   90.00
_cell.angle_gamma   90.00
#
_symmetry.space_group_name_H-M   'P 1'
#
loop_
_entity.id
_entity.type
_entity.pdbx_description
1 polymer ?
#
loop_
_entity_poly.entity_id
_entity_poly.type
_entity_poly.pdbx_seq_one_letter_code
_entity_poly.pdbx_strand_id
1 'polypeptide(L)'
;MHISLPEKRYYSIGEVAGAFNVNTSLIRFWEKEFDVIKPKKNAKGNRKFTPEDIKNLELIYHLVKERGFTLEGAKIHLKEEKKKTLSNFEIIRKLEAIKAELINLKNQL
;
A
#
# COMPACT_ATOMS: atom_id res chain seq x y z
N MET A 1 2.14 9.51 -0.57
CA MET A 1 0.82 9.36 -1.24
C MET A 1 -0.27 9.18 -0.18
N HIS A 2 -1.41 9.89 -0.27
CA HIS A 2 -2.54 9.67 0.65
C HIS A 2 -3.49 8.58 0.14
N ILE A 3 -3.63 7.48 0.88
CA ILE A 3 -4.55 6.39 0.57
C ILE A 3 -5.79 6.52 1.47
N SER A 4 -6.93 6.83 0.85
CA SER A 4 -8.21 6.87 1.53
C SER A 4 -8.92 5.53 1.36
N LEU A 5 -8.83 4.67 2.36
CA LEU A 5 -9.59 3.42 2.46
C LEU A 5 -10.35 3.40 3.80
N PRO A 6 -11.64 3.04 3.80
CA PRO A 6 -12.40 2.89 5.04
C PRO A 6 -11.85 1.72 5.86
N GLU A 7 -11.84 1.81 7.19
CA GLU A 7 -11.38 0.69 8.03
C GLU A 7 -12.26 -0.56 7.84
N LYS A 8 -11.70 -1.56 7.17
CA LYS A 8 -12.36 -2.85 6.91
C LYS A 8 -11.42 -4.01 7.20
N ARG A 9 -12.02 -5.15 7.56
CA ARG A 9 -11.27 -6.41 7.73
C ARG A 9 -10.71 -6.95 6.42
N TYR A 10 -11.42 -6.72 5.31
CA TYR A 10 -11.02 -7.15 3.99
C TYR A 10 -11.39 -6.12 2.93
N TYR A 11 -10.53 -5.98 1.93
CA TYR A 11 -10.72 -5.14 0.75
C TYR A 11 -10.75 -6.00 -0.51
N SER A 12 -11.59 -5.62 -1.46
CA SER A 12 -11.62 -6.20 -2.81
C SER A 12 -10.50 -5.61 -3.66
N ILE A 13 -10.10 -6.32 -4.72
CA ILE A 13 -9.05 -5.82 -5.63
C ILE A 13 -9.43 -4.49 -6.29
N GLY A 14 -10.73 -4.24 -6.51
CA GLY A 14 -11.21 -2.98 -7.09
C GLY A 14 -11.03 -1.81 -6.13
N GLU A 15 -11.39 -1.99 -4.85
CA GLU A 15 -11.14 -0.98 -3.80
C GLU A 15 -9.64 -0.69 -3.67
N VAL A 16 -8.81 -1.73 -3.64
CA VAL A 16 -7.35 -1.57 -3.57
C VAL A 16 -6.83 -0.82 -4.80
N ALA A 17 -7.15 -1.26 -6.01
CA ALA A 17 -6.69 -0.61 -7.23
C ALA A 17 -7.12 0.88 -7.30
N GLY A 18 -8.37 1.18 -6.94
CA GLY A 18 -8.89 2.55 -6.89
C GLY A 18 -8.16 3.41 -5.86
N ALA A 19 -7.92 2.89 -4.66
CA ALA A 19 -7.21 3.62 -3.61
C ALA A 19 -5.74 3.90 -3.97
N PHE A 20 -5.13 3.04 -4.79
CA PHE A 20 -3.79 3.23 -5.30
C PHE A 20 -3.73 4.04 -6.61
N ASN A 21 -4.88 4.38 -7.20
CA ASN A 21 -4.99 4.96 -8.53
C ASN A 21 -4.19 4.18 -9.60
N VAL A 22 -4.26 2.85 -9.53
CA VAL A 22 -3.61 1.93 -10.48
C VAL A 22 -4.61 0.93 -11.02
N ASN A 23 -4.24 0.23 -12.09
CA ASN A 23 -5.09 -0.85 -12.60
C ASN A 23 -4.99 -2.11 -11.71
N THR A 24 -6.05 -2.93 -11.73
CA THR A 24 -6.10 -4.18 -10.97
C THR A 24 -5.02 -5.18 -11.41
N SER A 25 -4.57 -5.14 -12.67
CA SER A 25 -3.52 -6.01 -13.19
C SER A 25 -2.17 -5.76 -12.51
N LEU A 26 -1.84 -4.51 -12.18
CA LEU A 26 -0.64 -4.15 -11.44
C LEU A 26 -0.68 -4.70 -10.01
N ILE A 27 -1.83 -4.63 -9.35
CA ILE A 27 -2.01 -5.23 -8.02
C ILE A 27 -1.81 -6.75 -8.08
N ARG A 28 -2.36 -7.43 -9.09
CA ARG A 28 -2.14 -8.88 -9.30
C ARG A 28 -0.68 -9.21 -9.61
N PHE A 29 -0.02 -8.32 -10.33
CA PHE A 29 1.38 -8.49 -10.67
C PHE A 29 2.24 -8.36 -9.42
N TRP A 30 2.04 -7.33 -8.61
CA TRP A 30 2.74 -7.18 -7.32
C TRP A 30 2.44 -8.31 -6.33
N GLU A 31 1.20 -8.81 -6.27
CA GLU A 31 0.88 -10.02 -5.50
C GLU A 31 1.72 -11.23 -5.92
N LYS A 32 2.02 -11.39 -7.22
CA LYS A 32 2.88 -12.48 -7.71
C LYS A 32 4.37 -12.24 -7.42
N GLU A 33 4.81 -10.99 -7.53
CA GLU A 33 6.22 -10.63 -7.40
C GLU A 33 6.68 -10.58 -5.94
N PHE A 34 5.81 -10.17 -5.02
CA PHE A 34 6.16 -9.93 -3.63
C PHE A 34 5.44 -10.90 -2.69
N ASP A 35 6.22 -11.83 -2.12
CA ASP A 35 5.71 -12.81 -1.14
C ASP A 35 5.07 -12.19 0.11
N VAL A 36 5.29 -10.90 0.37
CA VAL A 36 4.67 -10.21 1.53
C VAL A 36 3.19 -9.88 1.29
N ILE A 37 2.71 -9.92 0.04
CA ILE A 37 1.30 -9.70 -0.30
C ILE A 37 0.63 -11.08 -0.44
N LYS A 38 -0.22 -11.46 0.51
CA LYS A 38 -0.87 -12.79 0.52
C LYS A 38 -2.38 -12.69 0.75
N PRO A 39 -3.14 -12.04 -0.14
CA PRO A 39 -4.59 -11.94 -0.01
C PRO A 39 -5.22 -13.33 -0.04
N LYS A 40 -6.15 -13.58 0.89
CA LYS A 40 -6.92 -14.83 0.87
C LYS A 40 -7.89 -14.82 -0.30
N LYS A 41 -8.10 -15.97 -0.94
CA LYS A 41 -9.14 -16.13 -1.96
C LYS A 41 -10.41 -16.67 -1.31
N ASN A 42 -11.57 -16.11 -1.68
CA ASN A 42 -12.85 -16.68 -1.28
C ASN A 42 -13.23 -17.88 -2.17
N ALA A 43 -14.36 -18.53 -1.89
CA ALA A 43 -14.84 -19.69 -2.66
C ALA A 43 -15.06 -19.41 -4.16
N LYS A 44 -15.28 -18.13 -4.54
CA LYS A 44 -15.43 -17.69 -5.94
C LYS A 44 -14.10 -17.30 -6.60
N GLY A 45 -12.97 -17.46 -5.91
CA GLY A 45 -11.64 -17.08 -6.40
C GLY A 45 -11.30 -15.59 -6.27
N ASN A 46 -12.18 -14.78 -5.68
CA ASN A 46 -11.94 -13.35 -5.48
C ASN A 46 -10.98 -13.12 -4.31
N ARG A 47 -10.02 -12.22 -4.52
CA ARG A 47 -9.03 -11.81 -3.52
C ARG A 47 -9.67 -10.95 -2.43
N LYS A 48 -9.29 -11.22 -1.19
CA LYS A 48 -9.59 -10.46 0.01
C LYS A 48 -8.27 -10.00 0.62
N PHE A 49 -7.94 -8.74 0.38
CA PHE A 49 -6.76 -8.09 0.93
C PHE A 49 -7.04 -7.67 2.37
N THR A 50 -6.12 -7.96 3.28
CA THR A 50 -6.17 -7.53 4.68
C THR A 50 -5.58 -6.12 4.82
N PRO A 51 -5.83 -5.41 5.94
CA PRO A 51 -5.11 -4.17 6.25
C PRO A 51 -3.58 -4.30 6.18
N GLU A 52 -3.04 -5.46 6.54
CA GLU A 52 -1.61 -5.74 6.44
C GLU A 52 -1.15 -5.85 4.99
N ASP A 53 -1.94 -6.47 4.11
CA ASP A 53 -1.65 -6.47 2.67
C ASP A 53 -1.65 -5.05 2.10
N ILE A 54 -2.54 -4.16 2.58
CA ILE A 54 -2.58 -2.75 2.18
C ILE A 54 -1.29 -2.03 2.60
N LYS A 55 -0.81 -2.22 3.83
CA LYS A 55 0.45 -1.65 4.30
C LYS A 55 1.65 -2.14 3.48
N ASN A 56 1.67 -3.42 3.12
CA ASN A 56 2.74 -3.95 2.27
C ASN A 56 2.69 -3.38 0.85
N LEU A 57 1.48 -3.26 0.28
CA LEU A 57 1.27 -2.62 -1.03
C LEU A 57 1.70 -1.15 -1.04
N GLU A 58 1.36 -0.42 0.01
CA GLU A 58 1.79 0.96 0.26
C GLU A 58 3.31 1.10 0.22
N LEU A 59 4.00 0.21 0.94
CA LEU A 59 5.45 0.23 0.98
C LEU A 59 6.07 -0.11 -0.38
N ILE A 60 5.53 -1.12 -1.07
CA ILE A 60 5.97 -1.50 -2.42
C ILE A 60 5.76 -0.35 -3.40
N TYR A 61 4.61 0.33 -3.31
CA TYR A 61 4.32 1.52 -4.12
C TYR A 61 5.36 2.62 -3.88
N HIS A 62 5.64 2.93 -2.62
CA HIS A 62 6.65 3.93 -2.26
C HIS A 62 8.03 3.59 -2.86
N LEU A 63 8.48 2.34 -2.74
CA LEU A 63 9.77 1.91 -3.27
C LEU A 63 9.82 1.99 -4.81
N VAL A 64 8.81 1.44 -5.49
CA VAL A 64 8.83 1.26 -6.95
C VAL A 64 8.40 2.52 -7.69
N LYS A 65 7.36 3.22 -7.24
CA LYS A 65 6.77 4.36 -7.95
C LYS A 65 7.33 5.70 -7.50
N GLU A 66 7.61 5.86 -6.21
CA GLU A 66 8.07 7.16 -5.67
C GLU A 66 9.61 7.22 -5.62
N ARG A 67 10.28 6.13 -5.20
CA ARG A 67 11.75 6.07 -5.12
C ARG A 67 12.43 5.50 -6.37
N GLY A 68 11.68 4.95 -7.33
CA GLY A 68 12.21 4.46 -8.61
C GLY A 68 13.00 3.16 -8.53
N PHE A 69 12.81 2.34 -7.49
CA PHE A 69 13.46 1.02 -7.41
C PHE A 69 12.91 0.10 -8.50
N THR A 70 13.79 -0.76 -9.04
CA THR A 70 13.34 -1.94 -9.79
C THR A 70 12.61 -2.90 -8.85
N LEU A 71 11.78 -3.80 -9.39
CA LEU A 71 11.07 -4.79 -8.56
C LEU A 71 12.05 -5.64 -7.75
N GLU A 72 13.14 -6.08 -8.38
CA GLU A 72 14.16 -6.88 -7.71
C GLU A 72 14.89 -6.09 -6.62
N GLY A 73 15.25 -4.83 -6.91
CA GLY A 73 15.84 -3.93 -5.92
C GLY A 73 14.91 -3.68 -4.73
N ALA A 74 13.60 -3.52 -4.99
CA ALA A 74 12.60 -3.38 -3.93
C ALA A 74 12.49 -4.67 -3.08
N LYS A 75 12.54 -5.86 -3.70
CA LYS A 75 12.52 -7.14 -2.97
C LYS A 75 13.74 -7.28 -2.04
N ILE A 76 14.93 -6.96 -2.54
CA ILE A 76 16.17 -7.01 -1.75
C ILE A 76 16.08 -6.03 -0.57
N HIS A 77 15.70 -4.79 -0.84
CA HIS A 77 15.54 -3.75 0.19
C HIS A 77 14.50 -4.14 1.26
N LEU A 78 13.41 -4.80 0.87
CA LEU A 78 12.40 -5.32 1.80
C LEU A 78 12.89 -6.49 2.65
N LYS A 79 13.90 -7.24 2.21
CA LYS A 79 14.51 -8.32 2.99
C LYS A 79 15.56 -7.78 3.97
N GLU A 80 16.42 -6.87 3.51
CA GLU A 80 17.58 -6.39 4.27
C GLU A 80 17.23 -5.28 5.26
N GLU A 81 16.42 -4.30 4.85
CA GLU A 81 16.13 -3.09 5.64
C GLU A 81 14.69 -3.02 6.13
N LYS A 82 13.98 -4.15 6.24
CA LYS A 82 12.53 -4.17 6.51
C LYS A 82 12.12 -3.30 7.70
N LYS A 83 12.80 -3.45 8.85
CA LYS A 83 12.46 -2.72 10.09
C LYS A 83 12.65 -1.22 9.97
N LYS A 84 13.78 -0.78 9.43
CA LYS A 84 14.10 0.65 9.24
C LYS A 84 13.15 1.27 8.23
N THR A 85 12.88 0.56 7.14
CA THR A 85 11.96 0.98 6.10
C THR A 85 10.54 1.13 6.63
N LEU A 86 10.05 0.16 7.42
CA LEU A 86 8.73 0.22 8.04
C LEU A 86 8.63 1.41 9.01
N SER A 87 9.62 1.63 9.87
CA SER A 87 9.63 2.76 10.80
C SER A 87 9.58 4.11 10.08
N ASN A 88 10.44 4.32 9.07
CA ASN A 88 10.43 5.55 8.29
C ASN A 88 9.10 5.73 7.54
N PHE A 89 8.55 4.64 7.01
CA PHE A 89 7.27 4.66 6.32
C PHE A 89 6.10 5.01 7.25
N GLU A 90 6.08 4.48 8.48
CA GLU A 90 5.10 4.84 9.49
C GLU A 90 5.16 6.32 9.87
N ILE A 91 6.38 6.88 9.97
CA ILE A 91 6.57 8.31 10.22
C ILE A 91 6.00 9.13 9.06
N ILE A 92 6.34 8.77 7.81
CA ILE A 92 5.82 9.44 6.61
C ILE A 92 4.29 9.39 6.60
N ARG A 93 3.69 8.22 6.86
CA ARG A 93 2.23 8.08 6.92
C ARG A 93 1.58 9.00 7.94
N LYS A 94 2.16 9.10 9.15
CA LYS A 94 1.64 10.00 10.20
C LYS A 94 1.73 11.47 9.76
N LEU A 95 2.85 11.87 9.17
CA LEU A 95 3.03 13.24 8.69
C LEU A 95 2.08 13.58 7.54
N GLU A 96 1.83 12.65 6.62
CA GLU A 96 0.86 12.81 5.54
C GLU A 96 -0.58 12.92 6.05
N ALA A 97 -0.94 12.13 7.07
CA ALA A 97 -2.25 12.23 7.73
C ALA A 97 -2.44 13.60 8.40
N ILE A 98 -1.47 14.03 9.21
CA ILE A 98 -1.49 15.36 9.86
C ILE A 98 -1.61 16.47 8.81
N LYS A 99 -0.83 16.39 7.73
CA LYS A 99 -0.89 17.37 6.64
C LYS A 99 -2.29 17.42 6.01
N ALA A 100 -2.91 16.26 5.76
CA ALA A 100 -4.25 16.19 5.19
C ALA A 100 -5.31 16.80 6.12
N GLU A 101 -5.25 16.51 7.43
CA GLU A 101 -6.13 17.09 8.44
C GLU A 101 -6.00 18.62 8.50
N LEU A 102 -4.77 19.14 8.49
CA LEU A 102 -4.51 20.58 8.49
C LEU A 102 -5.03 21.27 7.22
N ILE A 103 -4.90 20.63 6.06
CA ILE A 103 -5.46 21.15 4.81
C ILE A 103 -6.99 21.18 4.86
N ASN A 104 -7.62 20.14 5.39
CA ASN A 104 -9.07 20.10 5.55
C ASN A 104 -9.56 21.22 6.47
N LEU A 105 -8.88 21.45 7.60
CA LEU A 105 -9.20 22.53 8.52
C LEU A 105 -9.04 23.90 7.86
N LYS A 106 -7.95 24.10 7.09
CA LYS A 106 -7.73 25.34 6.35
C LYS A 106 -8.85 25.61 5.33
N ASN A 107 -9.35 24.59 4.65
CA ASN A 107 -10.39 24.74 3.63
C ASN A 107 -11.80 24.94 4.22
N GLN A 108 -11.96 24.74 5.54
CA GLN A 108 -13.21 24.98 6.27
C GLN A 108 -13.31 26.39 6.88
N LEU A 109 -12.25 27.19 6.75
CA LEU A 109 -12.17 28.61 7.11
C LEU A 109 -12.29 29.48 5.85
#